data_AF-A0A351X3Z1-F1
#
_entry.id   AF-A0A351X3Z1-F1
#
_cell.length_a   1.000
_cell.length_b   1.000
_cell.length_c   1.000
_cell.angle_alpha   90.00
_cell.angle_beta   90.00
_cell.angle_gamma   90.00
#
_symmetry.space_group_name_H-M   'P 1'
#
loop_
_entity.id
_entity.type
_entity.pdbx_description
1 polymer ?
#
loop_
_entity_poly.entity_id
_entity_poly.type
_entity_poly.pdbx_seq_one_letter_code
_entity_poly.pdbx_strand_id
1 'polypeptide(L)'
;QATTIADSISVDLPRDGIRAVRAARDTGGEYLTVTDEEIIAAIGEIGKTGIFAEPAGAAAFAGLKKAVREGKIGPDDPVLVINTGSGLKDIRAALKSVNEAPVILPTLTALKKHLGI
;
A
#
# COMPACT_ATOMS: atom_id res chain seq x y z
N GLN A 1 18.36 11.65 7.10
CA GLN A 1 17.28 10.99 7.84
C GLN A 1 16.24 10.49 6.85
N ALA A 2 15.93 9.21 6.88
CA ALA A 2 14.81 8.62 6.17
C ALA A 2 13.52 9.32 6.59
N THR A 3 12.64 9.59 5.63
CA THR A 3 11.37 10.27 5.86
C THR A 3 10.32 9.61 4.98
N THR A 4 9.31 9.04 5.61
CA THR A 4 8.15 8.40 4.97
C THR A 4 7.03 8.26 5.98
N ILE A 5 5.78 8.25 5.53
CA ILE A 5 4.64 7.83 6.36
C ILE A 5 4.72 6.36 6.82
N ALA A 6 5.53 5.53 6.14
CA ALA A 6 5.70 4.13 6.46
C ALA A 6 6.76 3.94 7.55
N ASP A 7 6.39 4.32 8.78
CA ASP A 7 7.26 4.35 9.96
C ASP A 7 8.10 3.07 10.15
N SER A 8 7.48 1.89 9.98
CA SER A 8 8.16 0.60 10.13
C SER A 8 9.31 0.33 9.15
N ILE A 9 9.41 1.09 8.06
CA ILE A 9 10.51 1.03 7.08
C ILE A 9 11.24 2.37 6.94
N SER A 10 10.98 3.34 7.82
CA SER A 10 11.71 4.61 7.89
C SER A 10 13.05 4.42 8.59
N VAL A 11 14.02 3.88 7.86
CA VAL A 11 15.33 3.45 8.40
C VAL A 11 16.48 4.09 7.63
N ASP A 12 17.33 4.84 8.32
CA ASP A 12 18.52 5.48 7.74
C ASP A 12 19.57 4.48 7.27
N LEU A 13 19.89 3.51 8.14
CA LEU A 13 20.92 2.50 7.89
C LEU A 13 20.37 1.12 8.26
N PRO A 14 19.86 0.36 7.27
CA PRO A 14 19.34 -0.97 7.52
C PRO A 14 20.42 -1.90 8.09
N ARG A 15 20.12 -2.53 9.23
CA ARG A 15 21.04 -3.45 9.93
C ARG A 15 21.57 -4.57 9.01
N ASP A 16 20.69 -5.09 8.15
CA ASP A 16 20.98 -6.19 7.23
C ASP A 16 21.12 -5.73 5.77
N GLY A 17 21.49 -4.47 5.52
CA GLY A 17 21.55 -3.90 4.17
C GLY A 17 22.43 -4.69 3.18
N ILE A 18 23.58 -5.20 3.63
CA ILE A 18 24.47 -6.04 2.79
C ILE A 18 23.79 -7.36 2.40
N ARG A 19 23.04 -7.98 3.34
CA ARG A 19 22.31 -9.22 3.06
C ARG A 19 21.19 -8.98 2.06
N ALA A 20 20.50 -7.84 2.18
CA ALA A 20 19.48 -7.43 1.24
C ALA A 20 20.08 -7.26 -0.18
N VAL A 21 21.16 -6.48 -0.35
CA VAL A 21 21.79 -6.28 -1.66
C VAL A 21 22.26 -7.60 -2.28
N ARG A 22 22.82 -8.50 -1.45
CA ARG A 22 23.21 -9.84 -1.90
C ARG A 22 22.00 -10.64 -2.39
N ALA A 23 20.91 -10.66 -1.64
CA ALA A 23 19.70 -11.40 -2.02
C ALA A 23 19.19 -10.96 -3.40
N ALA A 24 19.07 -9.66 -3.66
CA ALA A 24 18.64 -9.16 -4.97
C ALA A 24 19.60 -9.58 -6.09
N ARG A 25 20.92 -9.49 -5.85
CA ARG A 25 21.92 -9.93 -6.84
C ARG A 25 21.82 -11.42 -7.14
N ASP A 26 21.76 -12.24 -6.11
CA ASP A 26 21.81 -13.71 -6.23
C ASP A 26 20.53 -14.27 -6.86
N THR A 27 19.38 -13.61 -6.67
CA THR A 27 18.10 -13.99 -7.31
C THR A 27 17.87 -13.32 -8.66
N GLY A 28 18.77 -12.45 -9.14
CA GLY A 28 18.51 -11.60 -10.31
C GLY A 28 17.35 -10.62 -10.14
N GLY A 29 17.00 -10.32 -8.88
CA GLY A 29 15.96 -9.37 -8.52
C GLY A 29 16.46 -7.93 -8.45
N GLU A 30 15.60 -7.03 -8.01
CA GLU A 30 15.88 -5.60 -7.95
C GLU A 30 15.24 -4.92 -6.73
N TYR A 31 15.67 -3.69 -6.48
CA TYR A 31 15.05 -2.78 -5.52
C TYR A 31 14.24 -1.73 -6.27
N LEU A 32 13.03 -1.49 -5.76
CA LEU A 32 12.14 -0.46 -6.26
C LEU A 32 11.87 0.54 -5.14
N THR A 33 11.79 1.81 -5.52
CA THR A 33 11.28 2.88 -4.66
C THR A 33 9.84 3.18 -5.04
N VAL A 34 9.03 3.53 -4.05
CA VAL A 34 7.66 4.04 -4.21
C VAL A 34 7.50 5.29 -3.37
N THR A 35 6.62 6.19 -3.79
CA THR A 35 6.33 7.42 -3.04
C THR A 35 5.29 7.18 -1.94
N ASP A 36 5.21 8.08 -0.97
CA ASP A 36 4.18 8.02 0.08
C ASP A 36 2.76 8.09 -0.51
N GLU A 37 2.56 8.83 -1.60
CA GLU A 37 1.29 8.90 -2.32
C GLU A 37 0.94 7.54 -2.96
N GLU A 38 1.92 6.85 -3.53
CA GLU A 38 1.71 5.49 -4.06
C GLU A 38 1.37 4.49 -2.94
N ILE A 39 2.00 4.63 -1.78
CA ILE A 39 1.69 3.83 -0.58
C ILE A 39 0.26 4.09 -0.10
N ILE A 40 -0.16 5.36 0.02
CA ILE A 40 -1.52 5.73 0.44
C ILE A 40 -2.56 5.17 -0.54
N ALA A 41 -2.34 5.33 -1.84
CA ALA A 41 -3.23 4.80 -2.86
C ALA A 41 -3.33 3.27 -2.77
N ALA A 42 -2.21 2.58 -2.54
CA ALA A 42 -2.17 1.13 -2.37
C ALA A 42 -3.00 0.63 -1.19
N ILE A 43 -3.03 1.34 -0.04
CA ILE A 43 -3.87 1.00 1.11
C ILE A 43 -5.35 0.97 0.70
N GLY A 44 -5.83 2.03 0.05
CA GLY A 44 -7.23 2.16 -0.35
C GLY A 44 -7.63 1.14 -1.42
N GLU A 45 -6.72 0.80 -2.32
CA GLU A 45 -6.96 -0.19 -3.37
C GLU A 45 -7.02 -1.62 -2.86
N ILE A 46 -6.03 -2.04 -2.06
CA ILE A 46 -6.02 -3.40 -1.50
C ILE A 46 -7.13 -3.57 -0.44
N GLY A 47 -7.55 -2.48 0.21
CA GLY A 47 -8.72 -2.47 1.10
C GLY A 47 -10.01 -2.91 0.41
N LYS A 48 -10.17 -2.59 -0.89
CA LYS A 48 -11.36 -3.02 -1.68
C LYS A 48 -11.42 -4.52 -1.90
N THR A 49 -10.31 -5.25 -1.73
CA THR A 49 -10.26 -6.71 -1.82
C THR A 49 -10.40 -7.40 -0.44
N GLY A 50 -10.60 -6.62 0.63
CA GLY A 50 -10.75 -7.13 1.99
C GLY A 50 -9.46 -7.23 2.79
N ILE A 51 -8.34 -6.70 2.28
CA ILE A 51 -7.06 -6.69 2.99
C ILE A 51 -6.82 -5.32 3.61
N PHE A 52 -6.83 -5.25 4.93
CA PHE A 52 -6.55 -4.00 5.65
C PHE A 52 -5.08 -3.94 6.08
N ALA A 53 -4.25 -3.24 5.30
CA ALA A 53 -2.80 -3.12 5.49
C ALA A 53 -2.39 -1.77 6.10
N GLU A 54 -1.30 -1.76 6.88
CA GLU A 54 -0.63 -0.53 7.30
C GLU A 54 0.29 0.01 6.17
N PRO A 55 0.81 1.25 6.25
CA PRO A 55 1.62 1.83 5.16
C PRO A 55 2.82 0.97 4.73
N ALA A 56 3.60 0.43 5.67
CA ALA A 56 4.73 -0.45 5.34
C ALA A 56 4.28 -1.77 4.69
N GLY A 57 3.14 -2.31 5.12
CA GLY A 57 2.53 -3.51 4.52
C GLY A 57 1.99 -3.27 3.11
N ALA A 58 1.49 -2.06 2.85
CA ALA A 58 1.01 -1.63 1.53
C ALA A 58 2.14 -1.26 0.56
N ALA A 59 3.34 -0.91 1.05
CA ALA A 59 4.47 -0.51 0.22
C ALA A 59 4.90 -1.61 -0.78
N ALA A 60 4.83 -2.89 -0.38
CA ALA A 60 5.12 -4.00 -1.29
C ALA A 60 4.08 -4.09 -2.44
N PHE A 61 2.80 -3.83 -2.16
CA PHE A 61 1.76 -3.79 -3.19
C PHE A 61 1.91 -2.58 -4.12
N ALA A 62 2.27 -1.42 -3.59
CA ALA A 62 2.64 -0.25 -4.40
C ALA A 62 3.81 -0.57 -5.34
N GLY A 63 4.83 -1.29 -4.83
CA GLY A 63 5.98 -1.75 -5.61
C GLY A 63 5.58 -2.69 -6.75
N LEU A 64 4.70 -3.66 -6.48
CA LEU A 64 4.13 -4.54 -7.50
C LEU A 64 3.44 -3.73 -8.61
N LYS A 65 2.57 -2.78 -8.25
CA LYS A 65 1.88 -1.94 -9.23
C LYS A 65 2.86 -1.18 -10.11
N LYS A 66 3.94 -0.64 -9.52
CA LYS A 66 5.00 0.04 -10.27
C LYS A 66 5.74 -0.91 -11.20
N ALA A 67 6.13 -2.09 -10.73
CA ALA A 67 6.80 -3.11 -11.54
C ALA A 67 5.96 -3.55 -12.75
N VAL A 68 4.64 -3.72 -12.57
CA VAL A 68 3.71 -4.03 -13.67
C VAL A 68 3.63 -2.87 -14.67
N ARG A 69 3.50 -1.61 -14.21
CA ARG A 69 3.51 -0.44 -15.10
C ARG A 69 4.82 -0.29 -15.88
N GLU A 70 5.95 -0.66 -15.27
CA GLU A 70 7.27 -0.64 -15.89
C GLU A 70 7.56 -1.86 -16.78
N GLY A 71 6.62 -2.80 -16.90
CA GLY A 71 6.76 -3.99 -17.74
C GLY A 71 7.73 -5.04 -17.20
N LYS A 72 8.07 -4.97 -15.91
CA LYS A 72 8.99 -5.91 -15.25
C LYS A 72 8.31 -7.18 -14.76
N ILE A 73 6.99 -7.11 -14.56
CA ILE A 73 6.12 -8.23 -14.19
C ILE A 73 4.96 -8.25 -15.19
N GLY A 74 4.76 -9.39 -15.84
CA GLY A 74 3.67 -9.66 -16.78
C GLY A 74 2.39 -10.16 -16.10
N PRO A 75 1.27 -10.21 -16.84
CA PRO A 75 -0.03 -10.61 -16.31
C PRO A 75 -0.10 -12.08 -15.86
N ASP A 76 0.73 -12.95 -16.44
CA ASP A 76 0.76 -14.39 -16.17
C ASP A 76 1.84 -14.77 -15.13
N ASP A 77 2.63 -13.80 -14.65
CA ASP A 77 3.69 -14.07 -13.69
C ASP A 77 3.08 -14.39 -12.31
N PRO A 78 3.49 -15.49 -11.67
CA PRO A 78 3.06 -15.79 -10.31
C PRO A 78 3.72 -14.83 -9.33
N VAL A 79 2.93 -14.04 -8.62
CA VAL A 79 3.42 -13.04 -7.66
C VAL A 79 2.88 -13.29 -6.26
N LEU A 80 3.76 -13.22 -5.27
CA LEU A 80 3.42 -13.15 -3.85
C LEU A 80 3.78 -11.77 -3.29
N VAL A 81 2.78 -11.05 -2.78
CA VAL A 81 2.99 -9.81 -2.00
C VAL A 81 2.87 -10.13 -0.52
N ILE A 82 3.94 -9.87 0.24
CA ILE A 82 3.94 -10.10 1.68
C ILE A 82 3.44 -8.84 2.38
N ASN A 83 2.21 -8.88 2.88
CA ASN A 83 1.72 -7.87 3.82
C ASN A 83 2.31 -8.14 5.22
N THR A 84 3.23 -7.30 5.66
CA THR A 84 3.92 -7.44 6.95
C THR A 84 3.12 -6.89 8.14
N GLY A 85 2.02 -6.18 7.90
CA GLY A 85 1.36 -5.42 8.94
C GLY A 85 -0.14 -5.14 8.73
N SER A 86 -0.91 -5.28 9.82
CA SER A 86 -2.33 -4.95 9.82
C SER A 86 -2.56 -3.44 9.89
N GLY A 87 -3.50 -2.93 9.10
CA GLY A 87 -3.94 -1.54 9.12
C GLY A 87 -4.50 -1.08 10.48
N LEU A 88 -4.86 -2.01 11.37
CA LEU A 88 -5.26 -1.69 12.74
C LEU A 88 -4.15 -1.02 13.56
N LYS A 89 -2.88 -1.17 13.16
CA LYS A 89 -1.75 -0.47 13.79
C LYS A 89 -1.71 1.02 13.47
N ASP A 90 -2.19 1.43 12.29
CA ASP A 90 -2.21 2.83 11.87
C ASP A 90 -3.47 3.18 11.09
N ILE A 91 -4.56 3.36 11.83
CA ILE A 91 -5.86 3.77 11.30
C ILE A 91 -5.77 5.19 10.69
N ARG A 92 -4.89 6.06 11.19
CA ARG A 92 -4.79 7.44 10.70
C ARG A 92 -4.24 7.50 9.29
N ALA A 93 -3.23 6.69 8.97
CA ALA A 93 -2.74 6.58 7.60
C ALA A 93 -3.81 5.98 6.67
N ALA A 94 -4.54 4.97 7.13
CA ALA A 94 -5.63 4.39 6.35
C ALA A 94 -6.74 5.39 6.02
N LEU A 95 -7.13 6.26 6.95
CA LEU A 95 -8.13 7.30 6.70
C LEU A 95 -7.71 8.28 5.59
N LYS A 96 -6.41 8.48 5.35
CA LYS A 96 -5.92 9.30 4.22
C LYS A 96 -6.11 8.64 2.86
N SER A 97 -6.35 7.32 2.81
CA SER A 97 -6.53 6.56 1.57
C SER A 97 -7.97 6.57 1.03
N VAL A 98 -8.90 7.14 1.80
CA VAL A 98 -10.33 7.17 1.48
C VAL A 98 -10.89 8.58 1.63
N ASN A 99 -12.00 8.85 0.96
CA ASN A 99 -12.73 10.10 1.16
C ASN A 99 -13.61 10.00 2.40
N GLU A 100 -13.87 11.14 3.03
CA GLU A 100 -14.86 11.21 4.10
C GLU A 100 -16.24 10.77 3.62
N ALA A 101 -16.98 10.12 4.52
CA ALA A 101 -18.35 9.74 4.24
C ALA A 101 -19.22 11.00 4.06
N PRO A 102 -20.06 11.06 3.01
CA PRO A 102 -20.91 12.20 2.77
C PRO A 102 -21.96 12.35 3.88
N VAL A 103 -22.17 13.58 4.33
CA VAL A 103 -23.16 13.90 5.35
C VAL A 103 -24.53 14.11 4.70
N ILE A 104 -25.51 13.31 5.12
CA ILE A 104 -26.89 13.35 4.64
C ILE A 104 -27.88 13.51 5.79
N LEU A 105 -29.12 13.91 5.48
CA LEU A 105 -30.21 13.90 6.47
C LEU A 105 -30.48 12.47 6.95
N PRO A 106 -30.88 12.26 8.23
CA PRO A 106 -31.12 10.94 8.82
C PRO A 106 -32.47 10.36 8.36
N THR A 107 -32.66 10.21 7.05
CA THR A 107 -33.90 9.73 6.43
C THR A 107 -33.60 8.73 5.32
N LEU A 108 -34.48 7.74 5.13
CA LEU A 108 -34.35 6.78 4.03
C LEU A 108 -34.39 7.47 2.65
N THR A 109 -35.16 8.55 2.52
CA THR A 109 -35.24 9.32 1.27
C THR A 109 -33.90 9.95 0.91
N ALA A 110 -33.21 10.57 1.87
CA ALA A 110 -31.88 11.15 1.63
C ALA A 110 -30.84 10.08 1.31
N LEU A 111 -30.90 8.92 1.99
CA LEU A 111 -30.02 7.79 1.72
C LEU A 111 -30.22 7.24 0.30
N LYS A 112 -31.47 6.96 -0.08
CA LYS A 112 -31.83 6.48 -1.42
C LYS A 112 -31.34 7.41 -2.52
N LYS A 113 -31.63 8.71 -2.38
CA LYS A 113 -31.14 9.77 -3.29
C LYS A 113 -29.60 9.75 -3.41
N HIS A 114 -28.88 9.59 -2.30
CA HIS A 114 -27.43 9.57 -2.31
C HIS A 114 -26.85 8.31 -2.99
N LEU A 115 -27.48 7.15 -2.76
CA LEU A 115 -27.10 5.87 -3.36
C LEU A 115 -27.55 5.73 -4.83
N GLY A 116 -28.39 6.64 -5.33
CA GLY A 116 -28.92 6.58 -6.70
C GLY A 116 -29.98 5.50 -6.90
N ILE A 117 -30.69 5.10 -5.84
CA ILE A 117 -31.76 4.09 -5.84
C ILE A 117 -33.07 4.63 -5.29
#